data_AF-A0A6S7G5T6-F1
#
_entry.id   AF-A0A6S7G5T6-F1
#
_cell.length_a   1.000
_cell.length_b   1.000
_cell.length_c   1.000
_cell.angle_alpha   90.00
_cell.angle_beta   90.00
_cell.angle_gamma   90.00
#
_symmetry.space_group_name_H-M   'P 1'
#
loop_
_entity.id
_entity.type
_entity.pdbx_description
1 polymer ?
#
loop_
_entity_poly.entity_id
_entity_poly.type
_entity_poly.pdbx_seq_one_letter_code
_entity_poly.pdbx_strand_id
1 'polypeptide(L)'
;MSGQESDSGSSCQYSDDSDINFIPGYVMEDAQAEKDCDSGEDEGCSGFAYAEEPLADEAWLETYHREEQQRLEAEEQFTKRLNCSVEISEWCKCGNCGVELLANIHECCCELEACDEALKNNEVLEDLKAEGKDIELIKCITQHPGFDSVCLQKWSLKLAADKYKTRSKSRYSQVKTQNRFLRSISYREFVRLVYGFLGNRRVPLPSCAYTAIRKAFPTGRDEAITGYAEESD
;
A
#
# COMPACT_ATOMS: atom_id res chain seq x y z
N MET A 1 -36.93 37.40 34.56
CA MET A 1 -36.07 38.21 33.69
C MET A 1 -34.79 37.41 33.51
N SER A 2 -34.82 36.29 32.78
CA SER A 2 -34.88 36.15 31.31
C SER A 2 -33.53 36.46 30.67
N GLY A 3 -32.89 35.43 30.14
CA GLY A 3 -31.65 35.46 29.34
C GLY A 3 -31.17 34.01 29.16
N GLN A 4 -31.87 33.20 28.36
CA GLN A 4 -31.71 32.99 26.91
C GLN A 4 -30.39 32.30 26.53
N GLU A 5 -30.52 30.98 26.33
CA GLU A 5 -29.66 30.12 25.53
C GLU A 5 -29.65 30.59 24.07
N SER A 6 -28.51 30.45 23.39
CA SER A 6 -28.46 30.43 21.93
C SER A 6 -27.44 29.40 21.46
N ASP A 7 -27.96 28.21 21.24
CA ASP A 7 -27.38 27.10 20.51
C ASP A 7 -27.18 27.51 19.04
N SER A 8 -26.00 27.24 18.48
CA SER A 8 -25.66 27.56 17.09
C SER A 8 -25.30 26.27 16.36
N GLY A 9 -26.32 25.45 16.11
CA GLY A 9 -26.23 24.28 15.25
C GLY A 9 -25.97 24.69 13.80
N SER A 10 -24.77 24.41 13.30
CA SER A 10 -24.47 24.49 11.87
C SER A 10 -24.89 23.18 11.21
N SER A 11 -26.09 23.18 10.63
CA SER A 11 -26.61 22.09 9.81
C SER A 11 -26.03 22.19 8.40
N CYS A 12 -24.94 21.47 8.10
CA CYS A 12 -24.52 21.23 6.74
C CYS A 12 -25.32 20.04 6.16
N GLN A 13 -26.33 20.36 5.37
CA GLN A 13 -27.03 19.41 4.51
C GLN A 13 -26.06 18.98 3.40
N TYR A 14 -25.63 17.72 3.42
CA TYR A 14 -24.96 17.11 2.28
C TYR A 14 -26.02 16.54 1.35
N SER A 15 -26.03 17.03 0.12
CA SER A 15 -26.85 16.51 -0.97
C SER A 15 -26.56 15.03 -1.20
N ASP A 16 -27.63 14.26 -1.21
CA ASP A 16 -27.72 12.88 -1.64
C ASP A 16 -27.47 12.83 -3.15
N ASP A 17 -26.38 12.19 -3.56
CA ASP A 17 -26.08 11.89 -4.97
C ASP A 17 -25.93 10.37 -5.08
N SER A 18 -27.06 9.69 -4.86
CA SER A 18 -27.23 8.29 -5.20
C SER A 18 -27.50 8.18 -6.70
N ASP A 19 -26.55 7.67 -7.47
CA ASP A 19 -26.88 6.92 -8.68
C ASP A 19 -25.86 5.81 -8.97
N ILE A 20 -26.34 4.60 -8.65
CA ILE A 20 -26.29 3.38 -9.45
C ILE A 20 -24.91 2.85 -9.87
N ASN A 21 -24.52 1.75 -9.20
CA ASN A 21 -24.08 0.52 -9.87
C ASN A 21 -24.46 -0.68 -8.99
N PHE A 22 -25.75 -1.03 -9.02
CA PHE A 22 -26.27 -2.29 -8.50
C PHE A 22 -26.33 -3.27 -9.67
N ILE A 23 -25.50 -4.32 -9.64
CA ILE A 23 -25.64 -5.47 -10.54
C ILE A 23 -26.39 -6.54 -9.74
N PRO A 24 -27.69 -6.79 -10.03
CA PRO A 24 -28.42 -7.86 -9.37
C PRO A 24 -27.86 -9.22 -9.82
N GLY A 25 -27.69 -10.13 -8.86
CA GLY A 25 -27.15 -11.46 -9.08
C GLY A 25 -27.90 -12.23 -10.16
N TYR A 26 -27.14 -12.77 -11.11
CA TYR A 26 -27.62 -13.79 -12.01
C TYR A 26 -27.45 -15.15 -11.32
N VAL A 27 -28.58 -15.81 -11.06
CA VAL A 27 -28.66 -17.18 -10.57
C VAL A 27 -28.43 -18.09 -11.78
N MET A 28 -27.40 -18.95 -11.73
CA MET A 28 -27.26 -20.02 -12.73
C MET A 28 -28.28 -21.11 -12.41
N GLU A 29 -29.37 -21.14 -13.16
CA GLU A 29 -30.21 -22.33 -13.26
C GLU A 29 -29.73 -23.18 -14.44
N ASP A 30 -29.30 -24.40 -14.11
CA ASP A 30 -29.01 -25.45 -15.08
C ASP A 30 -30.26 -25.72 -15.94
N ALA A 31 -30.16 -25.50 -17.25
CA ALA A 31 -31.11 -26.02 -18.20
C ALA A 31 -30.36 -26.59 -19.42
N GLN A 32 -30.61 -27.87 -19.62
CA GLN A 32 -30.06 -28.75 -20.63
C GLN A 32 -30.20 -28.20 -22.06
N ALA A 33 -29.22 -28.60 -22.87
CA ALA A 33 -29.21 -28.45 -24.31
C ALA A 33 -30.53 -28.87 -24.95
N GLU A 34 -31.12 -27.99 -25.76
CA GLU A 34 -31.75 -28.38 -27.01
C GLU A 34 -31.32 -27.41 -28.12
N LYS A 35 -30.78 -28.01 -29.18
CA LYS A 35 -30.65 -27.42 -30.50
C LYS A 35 -32.05 -27.13 -31.01
N ASP A 36 -32.28 -25.90 -31.46
CA ASP A 36 -33.02 -25.68 -32.69
C ASP A 36 -32.48 -24.41 -33.35
N CYS A 37 -31.79 -24.61 -34.48
CA CYS A 37 -31.40 -23.55 -35.39
C CYS A 37 -32.60 -23.19 -36.25
N ASP A 38 -33.44 -22.27 -35.76
CA ASP A 38 -34.47 -21.65 -36.58
C ASP A 38 -33.85 -20.47 -37.35
N SER A 39 -33.95 -20.57 -38.66
CA SER A 39 -33.48 -19.61 -39.65
C SER A 39 -34.35 -18.36 -39.60
N GLY A 40 -33.97 -17.42 -38.74
CA GLY A 40 -34.38 -16.03 -38.80
C GLY A 40 -33.16 -15.18 -39.13
N GLU A 41 -33.27 -14.37 -40.18
CA GLU A 41 -32.25 -13.40 -40.59
C GLU A 41 -32.09 -12.34 -39.48
N ASP A 42 -31.20 -12.61 -38.53
CA ASP A 42 -30.66 -11.62 -37.61
C ASP A 42 -29.21 -11.34 -38.04
N GLU A 43 -29.04 -10.43 -38.99
CA GLU A 43 -27.74 -9.92 -39.37
C GLU A 43 -27.14 -9.13 -38.20
N GLY A 44 -26.20 -9.77 -37.50
CA GLY A 44 -25.05 -9.08 -36.92
C GLY A 44 -24.94 -9.06 -35.40
N CYS A 45 -24.87 -10.22 -34.74
CA CYS A 45 -24.39 -10.27 -33.35
C CYS A 45 -23.40 -11.42 -33.10
N SER A 46 -22.40 -11.57 -33.97
CA SER A 46 -21.34 -12.58 -33.79
C SER A 46 -20.10 -12.23 -34.62
N GLY A 47 -19.45 -11.12 -34.31
CA GLY A 47 -18.27 -10.67 -35.06
C GLY A 47 -17.26 -10.00 -34.15
N PHE A 48 -16.47 -10.82 -33.45
CA PHE A 48 -15.17 -10.49 -32.85
C PHE A 48 -15.11 -9.17 -32.07
N ALA A 49 -15.50 -9.19 -30.80
CA ALA A 49 -14.90 -8.26 -29.85
C ALA A 49 -13.38 -8.30 -30.06
N TYR A 50 -12.74 -7.15 -30.23
CA TYR A 50 -11.31 -6.97 -30.51
C TYR A 50 -10.82 -7.14 -31.98
N ALA A 51 -11.67 -7.41 -32.98
CA ALA A 51 -11.19 -7.47 -34.38
C ALA A 51 -10.74 -6.12 -34.97
N GLU A 52 -11.23 -5.00 -34.41
CA GLU A 52 -10.84 -3.65 -34.82
C GLU A 52 -9.69 -3.08 -33.97
N GLU A 53 -9.24 -3.80 -32.94
CA GLU A 53 -8.09 -3.35 -32.16
C GLU A 53 -6.80 -3.59 -32.95
N PRO A 54 -5.98 -2.55 -33.17
CA PRO A 54 -4.72 -2.72 -33.88
C PRO A 54 -3.81 -3.64 -33.07
N LEU A 55 -3.17 -4.59 -33.77
CA LEU A 55 -2.10 -5.40 -33.16
C LEU A 55 -0.99 -4.47 -32.64
N ALA A 56 -0.40 -4.84 -31.50
CA ALA A 56 0.75 -4.14 -30.95
C ALA A 56 1.84 -4.02 -32.02
N ASP A 57 2.31 -2.79 -32.26
CA ASP A 57 3.38 -2.55 -33.22
C ASP A 57 4.73 -3.04 -32.69
N GLU A 58 5.71 -3.14 -33.58
CA GLU A 58 7.05 -3.66 -33.24
C GLU A 58 7.74 -2.81 -32.16
N ALA A 59 7.51 -1.49 -32.17
CA ALA A 59 8.07 -0.58 -31.18
C ALA A 59 7.46 -0.82 -29.78
N TRP A 60 6.14 -1.01 -29.71
CA TRP A 60 5.43 -1.33 -28.47
C TRP A 60 5.88 -2.69 -27.92
N LEU A 61 5.99 -3.72 -28.77
CA LEU A 61 6.48 -5.04 -28.36
C LEU A 61 7.91 -4.97 -27.81
N GLU A 62 8.80 -4.20 -28.44
CA GLU A 62 10.16 -4.00 -27.94
C GLU A 62 10.18 -3.29 -26.58
N THR A 63 9.32 -2.28 -26.39
CA THR A 63 9.18 -1.62 -25.07
C THR A 63 8.68 -2.59 -24.00
N TYR A 64 7.65 -3.38 -24.32
CA TYR A 64 7.06 -4.36 -23.42
C TYR A 64 8.08 -5.43 -23.03
N HIS A 65 8.79 -6.01 -23.99
CA HIS A 65 9.82 -7.02 -23.70
C HIS A 65 10.97 -6.48 -22.85
N ARG A 66 11.37 -5.22 -23.08
CA ARG A 66 12.40 -4.57 -22.25
C ARG A 66 11.92 -4.35 -20.82
N GLU A 67 10.70 -3.85 -20.62
CA GLU A 67 10.11 -3.65 -19.30
C GLU A 67 9.90 -4.97 -18.55
N GLU A 68 9.46 -6.01 -19.26
CA GLU A 68 9.35 -7.37 -18.76
C GLU A 68 10.70 -7.90 -18.26
N GLN A 69 11.73 -7.78 -19.09
CA GLN A 69 13.07 -8.23 -18.73
C GLN A 69 13.59 -7.48 -17.49
N GLN A 70 13.42 -6.16 -17.44
CA GLN A 70 13.80 -5.36 -16.27
C GLN A 70 13.07 -5.81 -15.00
N ARG A 71 11.78 -6.12 -15.10
CA ARG A 71 10.98 -6.60 -13.96
C ARG A 71 11.47 -7.97 -13.47
N LEU A 72 11.71 -8.91 -14.38
CA LEU A 72 12.24 -10.24 -14.05
C LEU A 72 13.62 -10.17 -13.40
N GLU A 73 14.52 -9.32 -13.94
CA GLU A 73 15.84 -9.10 -13.36
C GLU A 73 15.75 -8.49 -11.94
N ALA A 74 14.83 -7.55 -11.72
CA ALA A 74 14.60 -6.96 -10.40
C ALA A 74 14.05 -7.99 -9.40
N GLU A 75 13.06 -8.80 -9.80
CA GLU A 75 12.50 -9.87 -8.96
C GLU A 75 13.55 -10.93 -8.58
N GLU A 76 14.44 -11.29 -9.52
CA GLU A 76 15.55 -12.20 -9.25
C GLU A 76 16.52 -11.61 -8.21
N GLN A 77 16.86 -10.32 -8.33
CA GLN A 77 17.69 -9.63 -7.34
C GLN A 77 17.02 -9.59 -5.96
N PHE A 78 15.73 -9.26 -5.90
CA PHE A 78 15.00 -9.24 -4.63
C PHE A 78 14.89 -10.63 -4.00
N THR A 79 14.76 -11.67 -4.81
CA THR A 79 14.81 -13.07 -4.34
C THR A 79 16.16 -13.39 -3.72
N LYS A 80 17.27 -13.01 -4.37
CA LYS A 80 18.63 -13.17 -3.86
C LYS A 80 18.87 -12.41 -2.55
N ARG A 81 18.25 -11.25 -2.37
CA ARG A 81 18.31 -10.48 -1.11
C ARG A 81 17.50 -11.17 0.00
N LEU A 82 16.26 -11.58 -0.29
CA LEU A 82 15.37 -12.20 0.70
C LEU A 82 15.89 -13.55 1.20
N ASN A 83 16.45 -14.37 0.31
CA ASN A 83 16.97 -15.69 0.65
C ASN A 83 18.40 -15.67 1.23
N CYS A 84 18.95 -14.47 1.51
CA CYS A 84 20.31 -14.27 2.04
C CYS A 84 21.43 -14.79 1.11
N SER A 85 21.20 -14.90 -0.21
CA SER A 85 22.29 -15.21 -1.16
C SER A 85 23.27 -14.05 -1.34
N VAL A 86 22.85 -12.84 -0.97
CA VAL A 86 23.62 -11.60 -1.03
C VAL A 86 23.62 -10.97 0.36
N GLU A 87 24.81 -10.60 0.85
CA GLU A 87 24.98 -9.97 2.16
C GLU A 87 24.26 -8.62 2.24
N ILE A 88 23.68 -8.30 3.41
CA ILE A 88 22.90 -7.08 3.62
C ILE A 88 23.71 -5.81 3.31
N SER A 89 25.00 -5.82 3.61
CA SER A 89 25.91 -4.70 3.33
C SER A 89 26.11 -4.40 1.85
N GLU A 90 25.83 -5.35 0.96
CA GLU A 90 26.01 -5.16 -0.49
C GLU A 90 24.88 -4.33 -1.11
N TRP A 91 23.68 -4.37 -0.53
CA TRP A 91 22.49 -3.68 -1.04
C TRP A 91 21.86 -2.68 -0.06
N CYS A 92 22.40 -2.58 1.16
CA CYS A 92 21.93 -1.63 2.15
C CYS A 92 23.07 -0.92 2.87
N LYS A 93 23.00 0.42 2.92
CA LYS A 93 23.97 1.28 3.61
C LYS A 93 23.47 1.85 4.94
N CYS A 94 22.19 1.63 5.28
CA CYS A 94 21.57 2.24 6.45
C CYS A 94 21.87 1.51 7.78
N GLY A 95 22.34 0.26 7.72
CA GLY A 95 22.70 -0.56 8.89
C GLY A 95 21.53 -1.14 9.69
N ASN A 96 20.27 -0.75 9.39
CA ASN A 96 19.08 -1.19 10.12
C ASN A 96 18.17 -2.15 9.32
N CYS A 97 18.51 -2.45 8.06
CA CYS A 97 17.75 -3.42 7.26
C CYS A 97 18.01 -4.86 7.75
N GLY A 98 17.00 -5.71 7.63
CA GLY A 98 17.02 -7.11 8.05
C GLY A 98 16.02 -7.94 7.24
N VAL A 99 16.30 -9.23 7.10
CA VAL A 99 15.53 -10.16 6.25
C VAL A 99 14.59 -11.07 7.05
N GLU A 100 14.92 -11.34 8.32
CA GLU A 100 14.21 -12.29 9.20
C GLU A 100 12.73 -11.98 9.37
N LEU A 101 12.38 -10.69 9.32
CA LEU A 101 11.02 -10.22 9.52
C LEU A 101 10.39 -9.76 8.22
N LEU A 102 10.94 -10.08 7.04
CA LEU A 102 10.31 -9.79 5.74
C LEU A 102 9.41 -10.96 5.31
N ALA A 103 8.33 -10.65 4.61
CA ALA A 103 7.32 -11.63 4.20
C ALA A 103 7.44 -12.02 2.73
N ASN A 104 7.97 -11.14 1.87
CA ASN A 104 8.20 -11.43 0.46
C ASN A 104 9.28 -10.52 -0.14
N ILE A 105 9.55 -10.73 -1.44
CA ILE A 105 10.64 -10.09 -2.18
C ILE A 105 10.49 -8.57 -2.27
N HIS A 106 9.27 -8.03 -2.26
CA HIS A 106 9.02 -6.59 -2.41
C HIS A 106 9.31 -5.79 -1.12
N GLU A 107 9.64 -6.45 -0.01
CA GLU A 107 9.90 -5.80 1.28
C GLU A 107 11.40 -5.55 1.56
N CYS A 108 12.27 -5.89 0.60
CA CYS A 108 13.73 -5.71 0.71
C CYS A 108 14.25 -4.37 0.13
N CYS A 109 13.37 -3.44 -0.22
CA CYS A 109 13.74 -2.21 -0.95
C CYS A 109 14.28 -1.12 -0.01
N CYS A 110 15.58 -1.11 0.32
CA CYS A 110 16.15 -0.04 1.19
C CYS A 110 16.41 1.28 0.46
N GLU A 111 16.33 1.33 -0.87
CA GLU A 111 16.72 2.47 -1.72
C GLU A 111 15.50 3.21 -2.26
N LEU A 112 14.69 3.77 -1.36
CA LEU A 112 13.53 4.58 -1.75
C LEU A 112 13.92 6.05 -1.70
N GLU A 113 13.96 6.72 -2.86
CA GLU A 113 14.36 8.13 -2.99
C GLU A 113 13.61 9.04 -2.00
N ALA A 114 12.31 8.80 -1.83
CA ALA A 114 11.48 9.56 -0.90
C ALA A 114 11.94 9.44 0.57
N CYS A 115 12.57 8.34 0.98
CA CYS A 115 13.13 8.22 2.33
C CYS A 115 14.31 9.18 2.52
N ASP A 116 15.16 9.33 1.51
CA ASP A 116 16.27 10.28 1.55
C ASP A 116 15.78 11.73 1.53
N GLU A 117 14.74 12.02 0.74
CA GLU A 117 14.09 13.34 0.71
C GLU A 117 13.46 13.69 2.06
N ALA A 118 12.75 12.74 2.68
CA ALA A 118 12.13 12.93 3.99
C ALA A 118 13.18 13.27 5.07
N LEU A 119 14.36 12.64 5.03
CA LEU A 119 15.45 12.94 5.97
C LEU A 119 16.11 14.30 5.72
N LYS A 120 16.07 14.82 4.49
CA LYS A 120 16.66 16.11 4.10
C LYS A 120 15.72 17.30 4.26
N ASN A 121 14.50 17.08 4.73
CA ASN A 121 13.55 18.16 5.00
C ASN A 121 14.10 19.14 6.04
N ASN A 122 13.95 20.46 5.81
CA ASN A 122 14.50 21.48 6.70
C ASN A 122 14.02 21.35 8.15
N GLU A 123 12.74 21.09 8.38
CA GLU A 123 12.17 20.92 9.74
C GLU A 123 12.81 19.72 10.44
N VAL A 124 13.00 18.62 9.70
CA VAL A 124 13.66 17.40 10.20
C VAL A 124 15.12 17.66 10.57
N LEU A 125 15.84 18.42 9.74
CA LEU A 125 17.23 18.79 10.02
C LEU A 125 17.35 19.70 11.24
N GLU A 126 16.39 20.60 11.46
CA GLU A 126 16.35 21.45 12.66
C GLU A 126 16.08 20.63 13.93
N ASP A 127 15.11 19.72 13.90
CA ASP A 127 14.80 18.82 15.02
C ASP A 127 16.00 17.93 15.37
N LEU A 128 16.65 17.33 14.35
CA LEU A 128 17.85 16.51 14.55
C LEU A 128 18.99 17.30 15.20
N LYS A 129 19.21 18.56 14.78
CA LYS A 129 20.21 19.45 15.41
C LYS A 129 19.83 19.79 16.85
N ALA A 130 18.55 20.06 17.12
CA ALA A 130 18.06 20.39 18.46
C ALA A 130 18.21 19.21 19.43
N GLU A 131 18.07 17.98 18.93
CA GLU A 131 18.34 16.75 19.68
C GLU A 131 19.85 16.46 19.87
N GLY A 132 20.73 17.29 19.31
CA GLY A 132 22.18 17.11 19.37
C GLY A 132 22.69 15.93 18.53
N LYS A 133 21.91 15.49 17.53
CA LYS A 133 22.29 14.42 16.62
C LYS A 133 23.17 14.96 15.50
N ASP A 134 24.20 14.20 15.16
CA ASP A 134 25.08 14.53 14.06
C ASP A 134 24.44 14.10 12.73
N ILE A 135 24.08 15.06 11.89
CA ILE A 135 23.28 14.84 10.68
C ILE A 135 24.01 13.90 9.70
N GLU A 136 25.34 13.99 9.64
CA GLU A 136 26.16 13.14 8.77
C GLU A 136 26.12 11.65 9.16
N LEU A 137 25.71 11.34 10.40
CA LEU A 137 25.55 9.97 10.90
C LEU A 137 24.14 9.42 10.68
N ILE A 138 23.17 10.26 10.30
CA ILE A 138 21.80 9.86 10.02
C ILE A 138 21.73 9.27 8.62
N LYS A 139 21.59 7.95 8.55
CA LYS A 139 21.63 7.17 7.30
C LYS A 139 20.37 6.34 7.06
N CYS A 140 19.43 6.36 8.00
CA CYS A 140 18.26 5.49 7.96
C CYS A 140 16.98 6.27 8.27
N ILE A 141 15.92 6.00 7.50
CA ILE A 141 14.60 6.60 7.72
C ILE A 141 14.03 6.30 9.11
N THR A 142 14.43 5.20 9.75
CA THR A 142 14.02 4.89 11.12
C THR A 142 14.61 5.84 12.16
N GLN A 143 15.59 6.67 11.77
CA GLN A 143 16.17 7.71 12.63
C GLN A 143 15.51 9.08 12.43
N HIS A 144 14.55 9.19 11.51
CA HIS A 144 13.73 10.39 11.35
C HIS A 144 13.04 10.73 12.68
N PRO A 145 13.05 11.99 13.17
CA PRO A 145 12.49 12.37 14.48
C PRO A 145 11.02 11.95 14.65
N GLY A 146 10.22 12.09 13.60
CA GLY A 146 8.83 11.65 13.56
C GLY A 146 8.61 10.13 13.48
N PHE A 147 9.63 9.29 13.19
CA PHE A 147 9.42 7.86 12.92
C PHE A 147 8.83 7.14 14.13
N ASP A 148 9.42 7.31 15.31
CA ASP A 148 8.94 6.62 16.52
C ASP A 148 7.53 7.09 16.91
N SER A 149 7.30 8.40 16.92
CA SER A 149 6.02 9.01 17.33
C SER A 149 4.88 8.71 16.35
N VAL A 150 5.16 8.60 15.05
CA VAL A 150 4.15 8.36 14.02
C VAL A 150 3.97 6.87 13.75
N CYS A 151 5.05 6.09 13.69
CA CYS A 151 5.01 4.70 13.25
C CYS A 151 5.02 3.68 14.40
N LEU A 152 5.57 3.99 15.57
CA LEU A 152 5.75 3.01 16.66
C LEU A 152 4.93 3.33 17.93
N GLN A 153 4.46 4.57 18.11
CA GLN A 153 3.69 4.94 19.29
C GLN A 153 2.23 4.47 19.22
N LYS A 154 1.86 3.53 20.10
CA LYS A 154 0.54 2.88 20.16
C LYS A 154 -0.65 3.86 20.14
N TRP A 155 -0.59 4.94 20.90
CA TRP A 155 -1.72 5.88 21.01
C TRP A 155 -1.84 6.78 19.80
N SER A 156 -0.71 7.20 19.22
CA SER A 156 -0.66 7.92 17.95
C SER A 156 -1.32 7.10 16.83
N LEU A 157 -0.96 5.82 16.72
CA LEU A 157 -1.54 4.89 15.74
C LEU A 157 -3.05 4.69 15.95
N LYS A 158 -3.51 4.57 17.20
CA LYS A 158 -4.95 4.45 17.49
C LYS A 158 -5.72 5.69 17.08
N LEU A 159 -5.16 6.88 17.32
CA LEU A 159 -5.76 8.15 16.91
C LEU A 159 -5.77 8.28 15.38
N ALA A 160 -4.70 7.85 14.71
CA ALA A 160 -4.59 7.87 13.27
C ALA A 160 -5.52 6.88 12.55
N ALA A 161 -5.92 5.78 13.21
CA ALA A 161 -6.67 4.70 12.58
C ALA A 161 -7.98 5.15 11.91
N ASP A 162 -8.63 6.17 12.45
CA ASP A 162 -9.91 6.69 11.93
C ASP A 162 -9.77 7.38 10.57
N LYS A 163 -8.56 7.81 10.20
CA LYS A 163 -8.24 8.34 8.87
C LYS A 163 -8.39 7.26 7.78
N TYR A 164 -8.40 5.98 8.17
CA TYR A 164 -8.09 4.88 7.27
C TYR A 164 -9.19 3.83 7.23
N LYS A 165 -9.55 3.42 6.01
CA LYS A 165 -10.55 2.38 5.75
C LYS A 165 -9.88 1.14 5.14
N THR A 166 -10.45 -0.01 5.43
CA THR A 166 -10.09 -1.28 4.76
C THR A 166 -10.57 -1.28 3.30
N ARG A 167 -10.17 -2.29 2.51
CA ARG A 167 -10.65 -2.45 1.11
C ARG A 167 -12.18 -2.52 1.03
N SER A 168 -12.84 -3.14 2.01
CA SER A 168 -14.31 -3.20 2.11
C SER A 168 -14.95 -1.90 2.64
N LYS A 169 -14.20 -0.79 2.69
CA LYS A 169 -14.60 0.50 3.27
C LYS A 169 -14.97 0.45 4.77
N SER A 170 -14.71 -0.67 5.46
CA SER A 170 -14.97 -0.85 6.89
C SER A 170 -13.84 -0.24 7.75
N ARG A 171 -14.15 0.12 9.00
CA ARG A 171 -13.14 0.59 9.97
C ARG A 171 -12.19 -0.55 10.34
N TYR A 172 -10.91 -0.23 10.51
CA TYR A 172 -9.87 -1.22 10.85
C TYR A 172 -10.07 -1.90 12.22
N SER A 173 -10.88 -1.32 13.12
CA SER A 173 -11.00 -1.75 14.51
C SER A 173 -11.74 -3.07 14.75
N GLN A 174 -12.35 -3.68 13.74
CA GLN A 174 -13.41 -4.67 13.99
C GLN A 174 -13.03 -6.16 13.94
N VAL A 175 -11.83 -6.58 13.47
CA VAL A 175 -11.61 -8.04 13.18
C VAL A 175 -10.17 -8.57 13.42
N LYS A 176 -9.26 -7.84 14.08
CA LYS A 176 -7.83 -8.25 14.13
C LYS A 176 -7.23 -8.19 15.55
N THR A 177 -6.18 -8.98 15.79
CA THR A 177 -5.34 -8.84 16.99
C THR A 177 -4.80 -7.41 17.10
N GLN A 178 -4.56 -6.93 18.31
CA GLN A 178 -4.12 -5.55 18.52
C GLN A 178 -2.81 -5.24 17.77
N ASN A 179 -1.84 -6.16 17.77
CA ASN A 179 -0.57 -5.96 17.05
C ASN A 179 -0.76 -5.93 15.54
N ARG A 180 -1.61 -6.81 14.99
CA ARG A 180 -1.93 -6.80 13.55
C ARG A 180 -2.59 -5.50 13.13
N PHE A 181 -3.51 -5.00 13.96
CA PHE A 181 -4.13 -3.69 13.78
C PHE A 181 -3.05 -2.59 13.79
N LEU A 182 -2.22 -2.52 14.82
CA LEU A 182 -1.18 -1.49 14.94
C LEU A 182 -0.18 -1.54 13.77
N ARG A 183 0.33 -2.72 13.39
CA ARG A 183 1.18 -2.89 12.18
C ARG A 183 0.52 -2.31 10.93
N SER A 184 -0.76 -2.64 10.71
CA SER A 184 -1.48 -2.20 9.51
C SER A 184 -1.59 -0.67 9.45
N ILE A 185 -1.77 -0.01 10.60
CA ILE A 185 -1.81 1.45 10.67
C ILE A 185 -0.40 2.04 10.55
N SER A 186 0.61 1.46 11.21
CA SER A 186 2.01 1.88 11.12
C SER A 186 2.53 1.91 9.69
N TYR A 187 2.23 0.87 8.90
CA TYR A 187 2.67 0.85 7.50
C TYR A 187 2.12 2.03 6.71
N ARG A 188 0.89 2.44 6.98
CA ARG A 188 0.23 3.55 6.28
C ARG A 188 0.65 4.91 6.81
N GLU A 189 0.84 5.05 8.12
CA GLU A 189 1.38 6.27 8.71
C GLU A 189 2.85 6.49 8.27
N PHE A 190 3.65 5.42 8.10
CA PHE A 190 4.99 5.54 7.49
C PHE A 190 4.91 6.09 6.07
N VAL A 191 4.04 5.53 5.23
CA VAL A 191 3.84 6.04 3.87
C VAL A 191 3.43 7.50 3.90
N ARG A 192 2.59 7.90 4.85
CA ARG A 192 2.19 9.30 5.02
C ARG A 192 3.32 10.20 5.50
N LEU A 193 4.20 9.71 6.37
CA LEU A 193 5.37 10.41 6.86
C LEU A 193 6.36 10.71 5.73
N VAL A 194 6.58 9.73 4.85
CA VAL A 194 7.61 9.80 3.82
C VAL A 194 7.10 10.42 2.52
N TYR A 195 5.89 10.04 2.07
CA TYR A 195 5.36 10.42 0.76
C TYR A 195 4.19 11.43 0.83
N GLY A 196 3.73 11.78 2.04
CA GLY A 196 2.51 12.56 2.19
C GLY A 196 1.25 11.79 1.77
N PHE A 197 0.35 12.43 1.02
CA PHE A 197 -0.92 11.83 0.63
C PHE A 197 -0.83 11.15 -0.76
N LEU A 198 -0.82 9.82 -0.78
CA LEU A 198 -0.76 9.00 -2.00
C LEU A 198 -2.14 8.51 -2.53
N GLY A 199 -3.23 8.90 -1.87
CA GLY A 199 -4.58 8.42 -2.23
C GLY A 199 -4.70 6.90 -2.09
N ASN A 200 -5.05 6.23 -3.19
CA ASN A 200 -5.20 4.77 -3.25
C ASN A 200 -3.90 4.03 -3.60
N ARG A 201 -2.86 4.75 -4.04
CA ARG A 201 -1.60 4.12 -4.44
C ARG A 201 -0.91 3.50 -3.22
N ARG A 202 -0.38 2.29 -3.41
CA ARG A 202 0.43 1.58 -2.43
C ARG A 202 1.88 1.61 -2.86
N VAL A 203 2.76 1.75 -1.89
CA VAL A 203 4.21 1.69 -2.10
C VAL A 203 4.80 0.76 -1.04
N PRO A 204 5.80 -0.07 -1.40
CA PRO A 204 6.47 -0.91 -0.43
C PRO A 204 7.26 -0.05 0.57
N LEU A 205 7.39 -0.54 1.79
CA LEU A 205 8.25 0.09 2.80
C LEU A 205 9.68 -0.46 2.67
N PRO A 206 10.69 0.28 3.15
CA PRO A 206 12.03 -0.27 3.21
C PRO A 206 12.15 -1.32 4.30
N SER A 207 13.08 -2.27 4.12
CA SER A 207 13.29 -3.40 5.05
C SER A 207 13.54 -2.93 6.48
N CYS A 208 14.25 -1.82 6.68
CA CYS A 208 14.50 -1.24 8.01
C CYS A 208 13.18 -0.81 8.70
N ALA A 209 12.25 -0.20 7.97
CA ALA A 209 10.96 0.21 8.51
C ALA A 209 10.07 -1.02 8.82
N TYR A 210 10.03 -2.02 7.93
CA TYR A 210 9.34 -3.27 8.21
C TYR A 210 9.89 -3.95 9.47
N THR A 211 11.21 -4.06 9.57
CA THR A 211 11.91 -4.66 10.71
C THR A 211 11.58 -3.92 12.00
N ALA A 212 11.68 -2.59 12.02
CA ALA A 212 11.37 -1.78 13.19
C ALA A 212 9.90 -1.93 13.64
N ILE A 213 8.95 -1.84 12.71
CA ILE A 213 7.52 -1.94 13.00
C ILE A 213 7.15 -3.35 13.46
N ARG A 214 7.70 -4.41 12.84
CA ARG A 214 7.41 -5.81 13.21
C ARG A 214 8.06 -6.20 14.53
N LYS A 215 9.20 -5.59 14.91
CA LYS A 215 9.77 -5.70 16.26
C LYS A 215 8.89 -5.01 17.31
N ALA A 216 8.40 -3.80 17.03
CA ALA A 216 7.52 -3.06 17.95
C ALA A 216 6.15 -3.72 18.13
N PHE A 217 5.61 -4.35 17.07
CA PHE A 217 4.34 -5.05 17.09
C PHE A 217 4.50 -6.48 16.57
N PRO A 218 4.92 -7.44 17.42
CA PRO A 218 5.21 -8.81 17.01
C PRO A 218 3.98 -9.59 16.54
N THR A 219 4.22 -10.53 15.63
CA THR A 219 3.22 -11.48 15.13
C THR A 219 2.95 -12.57 16.17
N GLY A 220 1.70 -13.02 16.29
CA GLY A 220 1.36 -14.16 17.14
C GLY A 220 1.94 -15.47 16.60
N ARG A 221 2.06 -16.51 17.43
CA ARG A 221 2.67 -17.80 17.05
C ARG A 221 1.99 -18.46 15.83
N ASP A 222 0.69 -18.26 15.67
CA ASP A 222 -0.12 -18.87 14.60
C ASP A 222 -0.59 -17.85 13.55
N GLU A 223 -0.07 -16.62 13.58
CA GLU A 223 -0.47 -15.57 12.64
C GLU A 223 0.51 -15.52 11.46
N ALA A 224 0.01 -15.75 10.24
CA ALA A 224 0.81 -15.54 9.04
C ALA A 224 1.02 -14.04 8.78
N ILE A 225 2.26 -13.63 8.50
CA ILE A 225 2.56 -12.26 8.07
C ILE A 225 2.17 -12.13 6.60
N THR A 226 1.15 -11.33 6.32
CA THR A 226 0.82 -10.92 4.95
C THR A 226 1.79 -9.81 4.53
N GLY A 227 2.59 -10.06 3.50
CA GLY A 227 3.52 -9.07 2.97
C GLY A 227 2.88 -8.04 2.03
N TYR A 228 3.70 -7.18 1.45
CA TYR A 228 3.28 -6.25 0.39
C TYR A 228 2.76 -7.01 -0.84
N ALA A 229 1.70 -6.51 -1.46
CA ALA A 229 1.17 -7.05 -2.71
C ALA A 229 0.87 -5.88 -3.65
N GLU A 230 1.37 -5.98 -4.88
CA GLU A 230 1.03 -5.06 -5.95
C GLU A 230 -0.46 -5.19 -6.29
N GLU A 231 -1.10 -4.09 -6.65
CA GLU A 231 -2.47 -4.14 -7.14
C GLU A 231 -2.43 -4.63 -8.58
N SER A 232 -3.10 -5.75 -8.86
CA SER A 232 -3.37 -6.19 -10.22
C SER A 232 -4.38 -5.21 -10.82
N ASP A 233 -3.98 -4.52 -11.90
CA ASP A 233 -4.87 -3.66 -12.69
C ASP A 233 -6.02 -4.46 -13.33
#